data_AF-A0A7D9HH21-F1
#
_entry.id   AF-A0A7D9HH21-F1
#
_cell.length_a   1.000
_cell.length_b   1.000
_cell.length_c   1.000
_cell.angle_alpha   90.00
_cell.angle_beta   90.00
_cell.angle_gamma   90.00
#
_symmetry.space_group_name_H-M   'P 1'
#
loop_
_entity.id
_entity.type
_entity.pdbx_description
1 polymer ?
#
loop_
_entity_poly.entity_id
_entity_poly.type
_entity_poly.pdbx_seq_one_letter_code
_entity_poly.pdbx_strand_id
1 'polypeptide(L)' 'MWSIIRKNKELYPVTACVVFGCVLAGGYLLRMAVQHPDAAWANKRSNFPWLDVKHNERKRFYASFDYADLKDDKPKYE' A
#
# COMPACT_ATOMS: atom_id res chain seq x y z
N MET A 1 -27.16 15.87 0.73
CA MET A 1 -26.00 15.88 1.65
C MET A 1 -25.11 17.11 1.46
N TRP A 2 -24.60 17.38 0.25
CA TRP A 2 -23.74 18.56 -0.02
C TRP A 2 -24.37 19.92 0.34
N SER A 3 -25.68 20.09 0.09
CA SER A 3 -26.44 21.30 0.47
C SER A 3 -26.48 21.56 1.99
N ILE A 4 -26.40 20.50 2.83
CA ILE A 4 -26.45 20.60 4.30
C ILE A 4 -25.11 21.11 4.85
N ILE A 5 -24.01 20.59 4.31
CA ILE A 5 -22.64 20.95 4.72
C ILE A 5 -22.33 22.41 4.37
N ARG A 6 -22.85 22.92 3.24
CA ARG A 6 -22.63 24.30 2.82
C ARG A 6 -23.39 25.33 3.68
N LYS A 7 -24.51 24.92 4.30
CA LYS A 7 -25.32 25.78 5.16
C LYS A 7 -24.80 25.84 6.60
N ASN A 8 -24.23 24.73 7.11
CA ASN A 8 -23.78 24.62 8.48
C ASN A 8 -22.25 24.61 8.55
N LYS A 9 -21.65 25.74 8.93
CA LYS A 9 -20.18 25.89 8.93
C LYS A 9 -19.49 24.99 9.97
N GLU A 10 -20.20 24.59 11.01
CA GLU A 10 -19.69 23.66 12.03
C GLU A 10 -19.43 22.24 11.52
N LEU A 11 -20.03 21.84 10.38
CA LEU A 11 -19.85 20.50 9.81
C LEU A 11 -18.58 20.37 8.94
N TYR A 12 -17.94 21.48 8.57
CA TYR A 12 -16.69 21.46 7.79
C TYR A 12 -15.57 20.62 8.44
N PRO A 13 -15.18 20.82 9.71
CA PRO A 13 -14.08 20.07 10.31
C PRO A 13 -14.36 18.57 10.39
N VAL A 14 -15.58 18.18 10.77
CA VAL A 14 -15.97 16.77 10.87
C VAL A 14 -15.96 16.11 9.49
N THR A 15 -16.53 16.78 8.48
CA THR A 15 -16.53 16.27 7.10
C THR A 15 -15.10 16.16 6.57
N ALA A 16 -14.23 17.12 6.88
CA ALA A 16 -12.83 17.09 6.47
C ALA A 16 -12.08 15.87 7.06
N CYS A 17 -12.26 15.56 8.34
CA CYS A 17 -11.67 14.37 8.97
C CYS A 17 -12.16 13.07 8.31
N VAL A 18 -13.46 12.96 8.01
CA VAL A 18 -14.03 11.78 7.36
C VAL A 18 -13.49 11.61 5.95
N VAL A 19 -13.51 12.68 5.14
CA VAL A 19 -12.96 12.65 3.78
C VAL A 19 -11.48 12.31 3.80
N PHE A 20 -10.71 12.89 4.72
CA PHE A 20 -9.30 12.59 4.90
C PHE A 20 -9.07 11.11 5.23
N GLY A 21 -9.84 10.55 6.17
CA GLY A 21 -9.79 9.12 6.50
C GLY A 21 -10.09 8.22 5.30
N CYS A 22 -11.13 8.54 4.53
CA CYS A 22 -11.51 7.79 3.33
C CYS A 22 -10.42 7.86 2.25
N VAL A 23 -9.82 9.03 2.03
CA VAL A 23 -8.73 9.20 1.05
C VAL A 23 -7.48 8.42 1.46
N LEU A 24 -7.09 8.47 2.74
CA LEU A 24 -5.95 7.70 3.23
C LEU A 24 -6.19 6.19 3.13
N ALA A 25 -7.38 5.71 3.52
CA ALA A 25 -7.73 4.30 3.43
C ALA A 25 -7.73 3.82 1.96
N GLY A 26 -8.39 4.58 1.07
CA GLY A 26 -8.42 4.28 -0.35
C GLY A 26 -7.03 4.32 -0.99
N GLY A 27 -6.21 5.31 -0.65
CA GLY A 27 -4.82 5.42 -1.13
C GLY A 27 -3.94 4.27 -0.65
N TYR A 28 -4.09 3.84 0.60
CA TYR A 28 -3.36 2.70 1.14
C TYR A 28 -3.76 1.39 0.44
N LEU A 29 -5.06 1.16 0.25
CA LEU A 29 -5.56 -0.01 -0.47
C LEU A 29 -5.08 -0.01 -1.92
N LEU A 30 -5.12 1.13 -2.62
CA LEU A 30 -4.63 1.25 -3.98
C LEU A 30 -3.12 0.96 -4.07
N ARG A 31 -2.33 1.46 -3.11
CA ARG A 31 -0.91 1.15 -3.01
C ARG A 31 -0.68 -0.35 -2.80
N MET A 32 -1.42 -0.99 -1.90
CA MET A 32 -1.34 -2.43 -1.69
C MET A 32 -1.73 -3.19 -2.95
N ALA A 33 -2.79 -2.76 -3.62
CA ALA A 33 -3.28 -3.44 -4.81
C ALA A 33 -2.25 -3.49 -5.96
N VAL A 34 -1.39 -2.48 -6.08
CA VAL A 34 -0.38 -2.41 -7.14
C VAL A 34 0.95 -3.02 -6.73
N GLN A 35 1.37 -2.85 -5.47
CA GLN A 35 2.73 -3.16 -5.04
C GLN A 35 2.86 -4.44 -4.20
N HIS A 36 1.75 -5.04 -3.76
CA HIS A 36 1.78 -6.22 -2.91
C HIS A 36 2.06 -7.49 -3.74
N PRO A 37 3.04 -8.32 -3.34
CA PRO A 37 3.40 -9.52 -4.10
C PRO A 37 2.27 -10.57 -4.11
N ASP A 38 1.42 -10.59 -3.09
CA ASP A 38 0.30 -11.54 -2.97
C ASP A 38 -0.93 -11.14 -3.79
N ALA A 39 -0.87 -10.01 -4.51
CA ALA A 39 -1.94 -9.59 -5.41
C ALA A 39 -2.00 -10.53 -6.62
N ALA A 40 -2.97 -11.45 -6.61
CA ALA A 40 -3.12 -12.50 -7.62
C ALA A 40 -3.21 -11.99 -9.07
N TRP A 41 -3.62 -10.73 -9.29
CA TRP A 41 -3.71 -10.14 -10.63
C TRP A 41 -2.37 -9.59 -11.16
N ALA A 42 -1.42 -9.27 -10.29
CA ALA A 42 -0.11 -8.76 -10.68
C ALA A 42 0.84 -9.90 -11.10
N ASN A 43 0.68 -11.09 -10.52
CA ASN A 43 1.62 -12.18 -10.67
C ASN A 43 1.24 -13.16 -11.79
N LYS A 44 1.41 -12.74 -13.05
CA LYS A 44 1.23 -13.62 -14.22
C LYS A 44 2.49 -14.39 -14.63
N ARG A 45 3.65 -14.18 -14.00
CA ARG A 45 4.95 -14.65 -14.52
C ARG A 45 5.70 -15.66 -13.64
N SER A 46 5.47 -15.71 -12.33
CA SER A 46 6.06 -16.74 -11.46
C SER A 46 4.97 -17.48 -10.67
N ASN A 47 5.04 -18.81 -10.61
CA ASN A 47 4.07 -19.63 -9.87
C ASN A 47 4.07 -19.37 -8.34
N PHE A 48 5.08 -18.65 -7.84
CA PHE A 48 5.28 -18.42 -6.40
C PHE A 48 5.51 -16.92 -6.11
N PRO A 49 4.55 -16.21 -5.50
CA PRO A 49 4.59 -14.75 -5.35
C PRO A 49 5.75 -14.19 -4.53
N TRP A 50 6.32 -14.96 -3.59
CA TRP A 50 7.47 -14.54 -2.78
C TRP A 50 8.82 -14.62 -3.50
N LEU A 51 8.88 -15.24 -4.69
CA LEU A 51 10.11 -15.34 -5.48
C LEU A 51 10.47 -14.04 -6.19
N ASP A 52 9.48 -13.21 -6.52
CA ASP A 52 9.67 -11.96 -7.27
C ASP A 52 10.11 -10.79 -6.37
N VAL A 53 10.04 -10.96 -5.05
CA VAL A 53 10.51 -9.96 -4.08
C VAL A 53 12.01 -10.14 -3.85
N LYS A 54 12.83 -9.21 -4.34
CA LYS A 54 14.29 -9.22 -4.10
C LYS A 54 14.61 -9.05 -2.61
N HIS A 55 15.77 -9.58 -2.21
CA HIS A 55 16.28 -9.47 -0.83
C HIS A 55 16.49 -8.02 -0.36
N ASN A 56 16.88 -7.12 -1.28
CA ASN A 56 17.06 -5.69 -1.02
C ASN A 56 15.81 -4.84 -1.24
N GLU A 57 14.69 -5.44 -1.68
CA GLU A 57 13.46 -4.71 -1.94
C GLU A 57 12.42 -4.94 -0.85
N ARG A 58 11.84 -3.84 -0.36
CA ARG A 58 10.79 -3.89 0.65
C ARG A 58 9.48 -3.34 0.12
N LYS A 59 8.42 -4.16 0.17
CA LYS A 59 7.07 -3.78 -0.29
C LYS A 59 6.16 -3.21 0.83
N ARG A 60 6.64 -3.19 2.08
CA ARG A 60 5.92 -2.61 3.25
C ARG A 60 5.95 -1.07 3.24
N PHE A 61 4.94 -0.43 3.82
CA PHE A 61 4.79 1.04 3.79
C PHE A 61 5.87 1.81 4.56
N TYR A 62 6.26 1.32 5.75
CA TYR A 62 7.26 1.98 6.60
C TYR A 62 8.28 0.99 7.12
N ALA A 63 9.59 1.30 7.00
CA ALA A 63 10.71 0.46 7.40
C ALA A 63 11.53 1.12 8.50
N SER A 64 11.83 0.37 9.55
CA SER A 64 12.69 0.86 10.63
C SER A 64 14.19 0.64 10.36
N PHE A 65 14.53 -0.15 9.35
CA PHE A 65 15.91 -0.48 9.00
C PHE A 65 16.13 -0.38 7.48
N ASP A 66 17.38 -0.18 7.06
CA ASP A 66 17.78 -0.11 5.66
C ASP A 66 18.14 -1.48 5.09
N TYR A 67 17.49 -1.84 3.98
CA TYR A 67 17.57 -3.17 3.35
C TYR A 67 18.56 -3.17 2.18
N ALA A 68 19.17 -2.03 1.84
CA ALA A 68 20.02 -1.89 0.66
C ALA A 68 21.23 -2.84 0.64
N ASP A 69 21.82 -3.11 1.82
CA ASP A 69 23.04 -3.90 1.97
C ASP A 69 22.81 -5.34 2.45
N LEU A 70 21.56 -5.83 2.43
CA LEU A 70 21.30 -7.23 2.78
C LEU A 70 21.95 -8.16 1.75
N LYS A 71 22.49 -9.28 2.21
CA LYS A 71 23.01 -10.32 1.31
C LYS A 71 21.86 -11.19 0.83
N ASP A 72 21.94 -11.64 -0.42
CA ASP A 72 21.00 -12.61 -0.96
C ASP A 72 21.31 -14.01 -0.40
N ASP A 73 20.57 -14.43 0.61
CA ASP A 73 20.69 -15.76 1.23
C ASP A 73 19.73 -16.79 0.59
N LYS A 74 19.05 -16.43 -0.51
CA LYS A 74 18.07 -17.32 -1.14
C LYS A 74 18.77 -18.45 -1.90
N PRO A 75 18.31 -19.70 -1.78
CA PRO A 75 18.80 -20.79 -2.61
C PRO A 75 18.43 -20.55 -4.07
N LYS A 76 19.43 -20.54 -4.95
CA LYS A 76 19.22 -20.49 -6.40
C LYS A 76 18.79 -21.89 -6.85
N TYR A 77 17.56 -21.99 -7.33
CA TYR A 77 17.09 -23.19 -8.03
C TYR A 77 17.50 -23.05 -9.51
N GLU A 78 18.13 -24.08 -10.06
CA GLU A 78 18.45 -24.19 -11.50
C GLU A 78 17.19 -24.43 -12.35
#